data_AF-A0A0A6PUC3-F1
#
_entry.id   AF-A0A0A6PUC3-F1
#
_cell.length_a   1.000
_cell.length_b   1.000
_cell.length_c   1.000
_cell.angle_alpha   90.00
_cell.angle_beta   90.00
_cell.angle_gamma   90.00
#
_symmetry.space_group_name_H-M   'P 1'
#
loop_
_entity.id
_entity.type
_entity.pdbx_description
1 polymer ?
#
loop_
_entity_poly.entity_id
_entity_poly.type
_entity_poly.pdbx_seq_one_letter_code
_entity_poly.pdbx_strand_id
1 'polypeptide(L)'
;MGNETHPIISVYGNAELRDFPIILVVGREPNTSSKFVNTVGNYDFDKAPRCGFWNISYGIIGEIIKETWNCKKLKDKFRKQGNSFIAYTDLSPEPIEDLVPGNLKNKKRKDINLVHYEKHISNILSHENLINRVELIIFSGLDKNNVQFEALDILKKALIDKNKIFIEVPFFYGSNKNKIKMKINNEYDNEKEIIRDIYQKWENSL
;
A
#
# COMPACT_ATOMS: atom_id res chain seq x y z
N MET A 1 -1.47 27.87 10.18
CA MET A 1 -1.45 26.81 9.16
C MET A 1 -1.69 25.52 9.90
N GLY A 2 -2.81 24.82 9.64
CA GLY A 2 -3.10 23.56 10.33
C GLY A 2 -1.99 22.55 10.02
N ASN A 3 -1.47 21.89 11.05
CA ASN A 3 -0.52 20.80 10.86
C ASN A 3 -1.26 19.65 10.17
N GLU A 4 -1.23 19.59 8.84
CA GLU A 4 -1.76 18.45 8.11
C GLU A 4 -0.95 17.21 8.50
N THR A 5 -1.63 16.18 9.00
CA THR A 5 -1.05 14.93 9.45
C THR A 5 -1.31 13.83 8.43
N HIS A 6 -0.36 12.91 8.28
CA HIS A 6 -0.50 11.73 7.43
C HIS A 6 -0.76 10.50 8.31
N PRO A 7 -1.87 9.77 8.14
CA PRO A 7 -2.11 8.56 8.91
C PRO A 7 -1.11 7.47 8.54
N ILE A 8 -0.70 6.64 9.50
CA ILE A 8 0.28 5.58 9.25
C ILE A 8 -0.29 4.49 8.33
N ILE A 9 -1.59 4.23 8.41
CA ILE A 9 -2.33 3.37 7.49
C ILE A 9 -3.51 4.15 6.95
N SER A 10 -3.69 4.14 5.63
CA SER A 10 -4.80 4.78 4.94
C SER A 10 -5.77 3.74 4.38
N VAL A 11 -7.05 3.86 4.70
CA VAL A 11 -8.14 3.05 4.15
C VAL A 11 -9.13 3.91 3.37
N TYR A 12 -10.07 3.29 2.63
CA TYR A 12 -11.14 4.02 1.96
C TYR A 12 -12.47 3.84 2.67
N GLY A 13 -13.14 4.96 2.96
CA GLY A 13 -14.47 5.00 3.58
C GLY A 13 -14.52 4.24 4.90
N ASN A 14 -15.49 3.34 5.03
CA ASN A 14 -15.76 2.63 6.28
C ASN A 14 -15.01 1.29 6.39
N ALA A 15 -13.94 1.06 5.62
CA ALA A 15 -13.25 -0.24 5.59
C ALA A 15 -12.66 -0.67 6.95
N GLU A 16 -12.29 0.29 7.80
CA GLU A 16 -11.83 0.02 9.17
C GLU A 16 -12.94 -0.58 10.06
N LEU A 17 -14.21 -0.27 9.78
CA LEU A 17 -15.38 -0.70 10.56
C LEU A 17 -16.01 -2.01 10.06
N ARG A 18 -15.37 -2.69 9.09
CA ARG A 18 -15.90 -3.89 8.44
C ARG A 18 -15.03 -5.10 8.74
N ASP A 19 -15.53 -6.31 8.52
CA ASP A 19 -14.81 -7.56 8.80
C ASP A 19 -14.63 -8.42 7.54
N PHE A 20 -13.96 -7.84 6.55
CA PHE A 20 -13.52 -8.55 5.34
C PHE A 20 -11.99 -8.53 5.26
N PRO A 21 -11.35 -9.52 4.60
CA PRO A 21 -9.91 -9.49 4.42
C PRO A 21 -9.46 -8.34 3.54
N ILE A 22 -8.22 -7.90 3.74
CA ILE A 22 -7.67 -6.74 3.03
C ILE A 22 -6.34 -7.07 2.35
N ILE A 23 -6.07 -6.31 1.29
CA ILE A 23 -4.76 -6.17 0.68
C ILE A 23 -4.09 -4.94 1.29
N LEU A 24 -2.92 -5.10 1.89
CA LEU A 24 -2.09 -4.00 2.35
C LEU A 24 -1.05 -3.67 1.28
N VAL A 25 -1.17 -2.50 0.66
CA VAL A 25 -0.16 -2.01 -0.29
C VAL A 25 0.85 -1.15 0.46
N VAL A 26 2.12 -1.52 0.39
CA VAL A 26 3.23 -0.85 1.07
C VAL A 26 4.07 -0.09 0.05
N GLY A 27 4.02 1.24 0.12
CA GLY A 27 4.87 2.15 -0.64
C GLY A 27 6.22 2.42 0.01
N ARG A 28 7.01 3.30 -0.62
CA ARG A 28 8.29 3.74 -0.05
C ARG A 28 8.07 4.83 0.99
N GLU A 29 7.52 5.95 0.57
CA GLU A 29 7.20 7.11 1.39
C GLU A 29 6.08 7.92 0.72
N PRO A 30 5.27 8.65 1.50
CA PRO A 30 4.27 9.54 0.93
C PRO A 30 4.93 10.82 0.41
N ASN A 31 4.42 11.31 -0.72
CA ASN A 31 4.85 12.56 -1.35
C ASN A 31 4.18 13.78 -0.66
N THR A 32 4.49 14.01 0.61
CA THR A 32 3.91 15.10 1.42
C THR A 32 4.96 15.72 2.36
N SER A 33 4.64 16.87 2.94
CA SER A 33 5.32 17.45 4.09
C SER A 33 4.66 17.07 5.43
N SER A 34 3.45 16.50 5.38
CA SER A 34 2.67 16.05 6.54
C SER A 34 3.39 14.97 7.32
N LYS A 35 3.62 15.19 8.63
CA LYS A 35 4.21 14.16 9.50
C LYS A 35 3.26 12.99 9.70
N PHE A 36 3.83 11.80 9.86
CA PHE A 36 3.06 10.63 10.27
C PHE A 36 2.43 10.81 11.65
N VAL A 37 1.20 10.34 11.79
CA VAL A 37 0.52 10.10 13.07
C VAL A 37 0.16 8.61 13.16
N ASN A 38 0.28 8.04 14.36
CA ASN A 38 0.02 6.63 14.59
C ASN A 38 -1.49 6.33 14.65
N THR A 39 -2.20 6.55 13.55
CA THR A 39 -3.63 6.34 13.40
C THR A 39 -3.94 5.70 12.07
N VAL A 40 -5.02 4.92 12.00
CA VAL A 40 -5.68 4.63 10.73
C VAL A 40 -6.45 5.87 10.29
N GLY A 41 -6.35 6.23 9.01
CA GLY A 41 -7.06 7.37 8.45
C GLY A 41 -7.65 7.06 7.09
N ASN A 42 -8.38 8.02 6.54
CA ASN A 42 -9.06 7.85 5.27
C ASN A 42 -8.31 8.52 4.12
N TYR A 43 -8.10 7.80 3.02
CA TYR A 43 -7.78 8.42 1.74
C TYR A 43 -9.05 8.69 0.94
N ASP A 44 -8.98 9.70 0.08
CA ASP A 44 -10.10 10.16 -0.74
C ASP A 44 -9.65 10.28 -2.20
N PHE A 45 -10.32 9.53 -3.08
CA PHE A 45 -10.02 9.56 -4.52
C PHE A 45 -10.20 10.93 -5.13
N ASP A 46 -11.12 11.74 -4.60
CA ASP A 46 -11.55 12.98 -5.22
C ASP A 46 -10.66 14.15 -4.77
N LYS A 47 -9.96 14.01 -3.62
CA LYS A 47 -8.91 14.94 -3.18
C LYS A 47 -7.60 14.75 -3.94
N ALA A 48 -7.30 13.54 -4.43
CA ALA A 48 -6.09 13.28 -5.22
C ALA A 48 -6.38 12.40 -6.45
N PRO A 49 -7.16 12.88 -7.44
CA PRO A 49 -7.62 12.08 -8.58
C PRO A 49 -6.48 11.65 -9.51
N ARG A 50 -5.36 12.39 -9.48
CA ARG A 50 -4.15 12.12 -10.27
C ARG A 50 -3.06 11.37 -9.50
N CYS A 51 -3.36 10.86 -8.29
CA CYS A 51 -2.39 10.07 -7.53
C CYS A 51 -1.99 8.81 -8.31
N GLY A 52 -0.77 8.83 -8.88
CA GLY A 52 -0.26 7.73 -9.71
C GLY A 52 -0.18 6.42 -8.95
N PHE A 53 0.24 6.47 -7.68
CA PHE A 53 0.35 5.31 -6.81
C PHE A 53 -0.99 4.56 -6.69
N TRP A 54 -2.05 5.27 -6.30
CA TRP A 54 -3.39 4.69 -6.21
C TRP A 54 -3.94 4.31 -7.59
N ASN A 55 -3.73 5.12 -8.62
CA ASN A 55 -4.29 4.82 -9.94
C ASN A 55 -3.71 3.55 -10.54
N ILE A 56 -2.41 3.30 -10.35
CA ILE A 56 -1.75 2.10 -10.87
C ILE A 56 -2.11 0.88 -10.03
N SER A 57 -2.07 0.94 -8.70
CA SER A 57 -2.45 -0.19 -7.84
C SER A 57 -3.88 -0.66 -8.12
N TYR A 58 -4.84 0.26 -8.19
CA TYR A 58 -6.23 -0.03 -8.53
C TYR A 58 -6.41 -0.57 -9.93
N GLY A 59 -5.63 -0.07 -10.89
CA GLY A 59 -5.65 -0.57 -12.26
C GLY A 59 -5.20 -2.03 -12.33
N ILE A 60 -4.08 -2.35 -11.69
CA ILE A 60 -3.51 -3.70 -11.68
C ILE A 60 -4.42 -4.67 -10.92
N ILE A 61 -4.86 -4.32 -9.70
CA ILE A 61 -5.75 -5.16 -8.90
C ILE A 61 -7.09 -5.38 -9.62
N GLY A 62 -7.64 -4.32 -10.24
CA GLY A 62 -8.86 -4.42 -11.04
C GLY A 62 -8.72 -5.41 -12.19
N GLU A 63 -7.65 -5.30 -12.98
CA GLU A 63 -7.37 -6.21 -14.11
C GLU A 63 -7.18 -7.67 -13.65
N ILE A 64 -6.58 -7.92 -12.47
CA ILE A 64 -6.44 -9.27 -11.90
C ILE A 64 -7.82 -9.86 -11.56
N ILE A 65 -8.70 -9.06 -10.96
CA ILE A 65 -10.06 -9.48 -10.60
C ILE A 65 -10.87 -9.82 -11.84
N LYS A 66 -10.87 -8.91 -12.83
CA LYS A 66 -11.50 -9.10 -14.13
C LYS A 66 -10.66 -8.38 -15.18
N GLU A 67 -10.24 -9.08 -16.23
CA GLU A 67 -9.33 -8.52 -17.25
C GLU A 67 -9.86 -7.25 -17.93
N THR A 68 -11.18 -7.10 -18.00
CA THR A 68 -11.85 -5.92 -18.59
C THR A 68 -11.92 -4.72 -17.65
N TRP A 69 -11.56 -4.88 -16.38
CA TRP A 69 -11.61 -3.80 -15.40
C TRP A 69 -10.38 -2.92 -15.50
N ASN A 70 -10.58 -1.65 -15.15
CA ASN A 70 -9.53 -0.66 -15.06
C ASN A 70 -9.67 0.09 -13.73
N CYS A 71 -8.73 1.01 -13.47
CA CYS A 71 -8.72 1.82 -12.25
C CYS A 71 -10.07 2.52 -12.01
N LYS A 72 -10.66 3.13 -13.04
CA LYS A 72 -11.97 3.81 -12.93
C LYS A 72 -13.06 2.83 -12.49
N LYS A 73 -13.16 1.66 -13.13
CA LYS A 73 -14.19 0.67 -12.83
C LYS A 73 -14.12 0.19 -11.37
N LEU A 74 -12.91 -0.10 -10.87
CA LEU A 74 -12.74 -0.55 -9.49
C LEU A 74 -13.02 0.57 -8.48
N LYS A 75 -12.53 1.79 -8.73
CA LYS A 75 -12.83 2.95 -7.89
C LYS A 75 -14.32 3.27 -7.85
N ASP A 76 -15.01 3.23 -8.99
CA ASP A 76 -16.46 3.47 -9.06
C ASP A 76 -17.23 2.43 -8.22
N LYS A 77 -16.77 1.17 -8.21
CA LYS A 77 -17.34 0.12 -7.36
C LYS A 77 -17.16 0.45 -5.88
N PHE A 78 -15.95 0.84 -5.45
CA PHE A 78 -15.70 1.18 -4.04
C PHE A 78 -16.43 2.45 -3.59
N ARG A 79 -16.53 3.46 -4.47
CA ARG A 79 -17.37 4.65 -4.21
C ARG A 79 -18.81 4.24 -3.92
N LYS A 80 -19.39 3.38 -4.77
CA LYS A 80 -20.77 2.90 -4.58
C LYS A 80 -20.97 2.19 -3.24
N GLN A 81 -19.97 1.44 -2.79
CA GLN A 81 -20.04 0.67 -1.54
C GLN A 81 -19.58 1.44 -0.30
N GLY A 82 -18.95 2.61 -0.47
CA GLY A 82 -18.40 3.42 0.62
C GLY A 82 -17.27 2.73 1.40
N ASN A 83 -16.62 1.71 0.82
CA ASN A 83 -15.48 1.01 1.43
C ASN A 83 -14.64 0.26 0.38
N SER A 84 -13.42 -0.14 0.75
CA SER A 84 -12.45 -0.85 -0.08
C SER A 84 -11.72 -1.94 0.72
N PHE A 85 -11.40 -3.06 0.09
CA PHE A 85 -10.45 -4.05 0.62
C PHE A 85 -8.98 -3.68 0.41
N ILE A 86 -8.66 -2.49 -0.12
CA ILE A 86 -7.29 -2.04 -0.33
C ILE A 86 -6.93 -0.95 0.69
N ALA A 87 -5.96 -1.28 1.55
CA ALA A 87 -5.33 -0.35 2.48
C ALA A 87 -3.93 0.03 1.97
N TYR A 88 -3.42 1.17 2.43
CA TYR A 88 -2.10 1.69 2.08
C TYR A 88 -1.30 2.03 3.33
N THR A 89 0.00 1.78 3.27
CA THR A 89 0.99 2.29 4.22
C THR A 89 2.28 2.56 3.45
N ASP A 90 3.24 3.20 4.10
CA ASP A 90 4.59 3.38 3.58
C ASP A 90 5.62 2.81 4.53
N LEU A 91 6.72 2.29 3.98
CA LEU A 91 7.80 1.73 4.80
C LEU A 91 8.64 2.82 5.48
N SER A 92 8.82 3.97 4.83
CA SER A 92 9.63 5.07 5.36
C SER A 92 8.95 5.73 6.58
N PRO A 93 9.69 5.94 7.68
CA PRO A 93 9.19 6.68 8.84
C PRO A 93 9.05 8.20 8.57
N GLU A 94 9.63 8.67 7.46
CA GLU A 94 9.65 10.08 7.10
C GLU A 94 9.05 10.31 5.71
N PRO A 95 8.13 11.28 5.57
CA PRO A 95 7.58 11.68 4.28
C PRO A 95 8.63 12.46 3.48
N ILE A 96 8.54 12.41 2.15
CA ILE A 96 9.45 13.19 1.28
C ILE A 96 8.62 13.91 0.23
N GLU A 97 8.58 15.24 0.33
CA GLU A 97 7.85 16.12 -0.60
C GLU A 97 8.13 15.82 -2.08
N ASP A 98 7.11 16.01 -2.91
CA ASP A 98 7.19 15.70 -4.35
C ASP A 98 8.24 16.55 -5.08
N LEU A 99 8.38 17.82 -4.67
CA LEU A 99 9.31 18.79 -5.28
C LEU A 99 10.79 18.47 -5.02
N VAL A 100 11.10 17.55 -4.10
CA VAL A 100 12.49 17.17 -3.81
C VAL A 100 13.06 16.34 -4.98
N PRO A 101 14.17 16.76 -5.60
CA PRO A 101 14.83 16.00 -6.67
C PRO A 101 15.20 14.57 -6.26
N GLY A 102 15.18 13.63 -7.21
CA GLY A 102 15.35 12.20 -6.94
C GLY A 102 16.68 11.81 -6.27
N ASN A 103 17.78 12.47 -6.64
CA ASN A 103 19.09 12.28 -5.99
C ASN A 103 19.06 12.71 -4.51
N LEU A 104 18.36 13.80 -4.18
CA LEU A 104 18.16 14.26 -2.81
C LEU A 104 17.19 13.37 -2.04
N LYS A 105 16.13 12.84 -2.68
CA LYS A 105 15.28 11.80 -2.06
C LYS A 105 16.10 10.58 -1.67
N ASN A 106 16.97 10.10 -2.56
CA ASN A 106 17.85 8.97 -2.28
C ASN A 106 18.82 9.25 -1.11
N LYS A 107 19.38 10.46 -1.05
CA LYS A 107 20.22 10.87 0.08
C LYS A 107 19.42 10.85 1.38
N LYS A 108 18.25 11.51 1.42
CA LYS A 108 17.36 11.51 2.59
C LYS A 108 17.04 10.09 3.07
N ARG A 109 16.69 9.17 2.17
CA ARG A 109 16.40 7.76 2.54
C ARG A 109 17.60 7.05 3.18
N LYS A 110 18.83 7.37 2.76
CA LYS A 110 20.06 6.79 3.33
C LYS A 110 20.40 7.37 4.71
N ASP A 111 19.98 8.61 4.96
CA ASP A 111 20.27 9.31 6.21
C ASP A 111 19.29 8.90 7.34
N ILE A 112 18.20 8.19 7.04
CA ILE A 112 17.26 7.67 8.04
C ILE A 112 17.88 6.46 8.75
N ASN A 113 17.98 6.54 10.07
CA ASN A 113 18.47 5.47 10.92
C ASN A 113 17.48 4.29 10.96
N LEU A 114 17.99 3.06 10.94
CA LEU A 114 17.19 1.83 11.07
C LEU A 114 16.28 1.83 12.31
N VAL A 115 16.70 2.40 13.43
CA VAL A 115 15.88 2.51 14.66
C VAL A 115 14.57 3.28 14.40
N HIS A 116 14.58 4.27 13.50
CA HIS A 116 13.36 4.98 13.12
C HIS A 116 12.44 4.10 12.27
N TYR A 117 12.99 3.29 11.37
CA TYR A 117 12.23 2.28 10.63
C TYR A 117 11.60 1.25 11.57
N GLU A 118 12.36 0.71 12.52
CA GLU A 118 11.86 -0.27 13.50
C GLU A 118 10.68 0.28 14.31
N LYS A 119 10.82 1.51 14.82
CA LYS A 119 9.74 2.19 15.53
C LYS A 119 8.51 2.40 14.65
N HIS A 120 8.70 2.80 13.40
CA HIS A 120 7.60 3.00 12.46
C HIS A 120 6.90 1.70 12.07
N ILE A 121 7.65 0.62 11.84
CA ILE A 121 7.11 -0.72 11.62
C ILE A 121 6.33 -1.19 12.86
N SER A 122 6.86 -0.99 14.07
CA SER A 122 6.14 -1.29 15.31
C SER A 122 4.82 -0.52 15.41
N ASN A 123 4.80 0.76 15.04
CA ASN A 123 3.58 1.56 14.97
C ASN A 123 2.57 1.01 13.93
N ILE A 124 3.02 0.62 12.73
CA ILE A 124 2.15 -0.02 11.71
C ILE A 124 1.52 -1.29 12.30
N LEU A 125 2.35 -2.14 12.90
CA LEU A 125 1.93 -3.43 13.45
C LEU A 125 1.04 -3.31 14.70
N SER A 126 1.07 -2.17 15.39
CA SER A 126 0.21 -1.89 16.54
C SER A 126 -1.28 -1.78 16.20
N HIS A 127 -1.63 -1.61 14.91
CA HIS A 127 -3.02 -1.59 14.44
C HIS A 127 -3.55 -3.01 14.21
N GLU A 128 -3.54 -3.83 15.26
CA GLU A 128 -3.78 -5.28 15.18
C GLU A 128 -5.10 -5.65 14.49
N ASN A 129 -6.18 -4.90 14.75
CA ASN A 129 -7.49 -5.15 14.12
C ASN A 129 -7.40 -5.14 12.58
N LEU A 130 -6.65 -4.19 12.01
CA LEU A 130 -6.46 -4.08 10.58
C LEU A 130 -5.42 -5.11 10.10
N ILE A 131 -4.28 -5.21 10.78
CA ILE A 131 -3.17 -6.11 10.40
C ILE A 131 -3.58 -7.58 10.41
N ASN A 132 -4.44 -7.99 11.35
CA ASN A 132 -4.93 -9.36 11.41
C ASN A 132 -5.81 -9.71 10.20
N ARG A 133 -6.56 -8.73 9.66
CA ARG A 133 -7.38 -8.87 8.44
C ARG A 133 -6.57 -8.86 7.14
N VAL A 134 -5.31 -8.46 7.16
CA VAL A 134 -4.45 -8.50 5.96
C VAL A 134 -4.27 -9.95 5.54
N GLU A 135 -4.61 -10.32 4.31
CA GLU A 135 -4.31 -11.66 3.76
C GLU A 135 -3.14 -11.60 2.78
N LEU A 136 -3.02 -10.47 2.06
CA LEU A 136 -1.99 -10.24 1.05
C LEU A 136 -1.35 -8.86 1.22
N ILE A 137 -0.04 -8.80 1.02
CA ILE A 137 0.74 -7.57 1.05
C ILE A 137 1.41 -7.35 -0.29
N ILE A 138 1.33 -6.13 -0.81
CA ILE A 138 2.00 -5.75 -2.06
C ILE A 138 3.05 -4.69 -1.76
N PHE A 139 4.32 -5.07 -1.86
CA PHE A 139 5.46 -4.17 -1.74
C PHE A 139 5.75 -3.48 -3.07
N SER A 140 5.72 -2.15 -3.08
CA SER A 140 5.87 -1.35 -4.30
C SER A 140 7.15 -0.53 -4.31
N GLY A 141 8.11 -0.92 -5.14
CA GLY A 141 9.33 -0.14 -5.38
C GLY A 141 10.33 -0.13 -4.23
N LEU A 142 10.30 -1.15 -3.38
CA LEU A 142 11.27 -1.35 -2.31
C LEU A 142 12.45 -2.13 -2.87
N ASP A 143 13.50 -1.41 -3.26
CA ASP A 143 14.66 -1.96 -3.96
C ASP A 143 15.72 -2.45 -2.96
N LYS A 144 16.53 -3.44 -3.35
CA LYS A 144 17.35 -4.24 -2.42
C LYS A 144 18.63 -3.56 -1.90
N ASN A 145 18.89 -2.31 -2.28
CA ASN A 145 20.22 -1.71 -2.19
C ASN A 145 20.34 -0.55 -1.17
N ASN A 146 19.50 -0.50 -0.14
CA ASN A 146 19.53 0.56 0.89
C ASN A 146 18.98 0.08 2.25
N VAL A 147 19.02 0.93 3.28
CA VAL A 147 18.45 0.68 4.62
C VAL A 147 16.95 0.32 4.57
N GLN A 148 16.23 0.73 3.52
CA GLN A 148 14.83 0.31 3.33
C GLN A 148 14.72 -1.20 3.08
N PHE A 149 15.77 -1.85 2.56
CA PHE A 149 15.80 -3.30 2.41
C PHE A 149 15.85 -4.01 3.77
N GLU A 150 16.70 -3.54 4.69
CA GLU A 150 16.75 -4.07 6.06
C GLU A 150 15.41 -3.87 6.78
N ALA A 151 14.81 -2.67 6.65
CA ALA A 151 13.49 -2.39 7.18
C ALA A 151 12.40 -3.28 6.56
N LEU A 152 12.48 -3.56 5.26
CA LEU A 152 11.55 -4.46 4.57
C LEU A 152 11.67 -5.89 5.14
N ASP A 153 12.88 -6.37 5.39
CA ASP A 153 13.09 -7.70 5.97
C ASP A 153 12.53 -7.79 7.41
N ILE A 154 12.65 -6.73 8.20
CA ILE A 154 12.03 -6.65 9.53
C ILE A 154 10.51 -6.75 9.42
N LEU A 155 9.90 -5.96 8.53
CA LEU A 155 8.46 -5.99 8.31
C LEU A 155 7.98 -7.36 7.78
N LYS A 156 8.71 -7.96 6.85
CA LYS A 156 8.40 -9.30 6.31
C LYS A 156 8.46 -10.34 7.40
N LYS A 157 9.51 -10.40 8.22
CA LYS A 157 9.63 -11.37 9.32
C LYS A 157 8.44 -11.29 10.26
N ALA A 158 8.08 -10.08 10.70
CA ALA A 158 6.92 -9.87 11.58
C ALA A 158 5.57 -10.29 10.97
N LEU A 159 5.46 -10.28 9.64
CA LEU A 159 4.23 -10.66 8.93
C LEU A 159 4.25 -12.13 8.48
N ILE A 160 5.42 -12.74 8.26
CA ILE A 160 5.58 -14.19 8.03
C ILE A 160 5.09 -14.96 9.25
N ASP A 161 5.43 -14.50 10.47
CA ASP A 161 4.95 -15.09 11.73
C ASP A 161 3.41 -15.04 11.86
N LYS A 162 2.75 -14.22 11.04
CA LYS A 162 1.29 -14.10 10.94
C LYS A 162 0.70 -14.77 9.69
N ASN A 163 1.47 -15.63 8.99
CA ASN A 163 1.09 -16.34 7.76
C ASN A 163 0.61 -15.41 6.63
N LYS A 164 1.21 -14.22 6.50
CA LYS A 164 0.85 -13.29 5.41
C LYS A 164 1.58 -13.63 4.12
N ILE A 165 0.94 -13.33 2.99
CA ILE A 165 1.44 -13.60 1.65
C ILE A 165 1.92 -12.29 1.02
N PHE A 166 3.01 -12.33 0.25
CA PHE A 166 3.68 -11.12 -0.25
C PHE A 166 3.87 -11.16 -1.77
N ILE A 167 3.61 -10.02 -2.40
CA ILE A 167 4.00 -9.73 -3.78
C ILE A 167 4.99 -8.56 -3.75
N GLU A 168 6.09 -8.68 -4.48
CA GLU A 168 7.04 -7.58 -4.67
C GLU A 168 6.99 -7.11 -6.12
N VAL A 169 6.73 -5.82 -6.33
CA VAL A 169 6.62 -5.22 -7.68
C VAL A 169 7.42 -3.93 -7.80
N PRO A 170 7.79 -3.53 -9.04
CA PRO A 170 8.29 -2.19 -9.28
C PRO A 170 7.35 -1.11 -8.72
N PHE A 171 7.90 0.07 -8.45
CA PHE A 171 7.14 1.20 -7.91
C PHE A 171 5.90 1.52 -8.76
N PHE A 172 4.75 1.73 -8.11
CA PHE A 172 3.47 2.05 -8.76
C PHE A 172 3.49 3.45 -9.38
N TYR A 173 4.09 3.50 -10.57
CA TYR A 173 4.23 4.69 -11.39
C TYR A 173 3.92 4.34 -12.85
N GLY A 174 3.42 5.31 -13.62
CA GLY A 174 2.88 5.07 -14.96
C GLY A 174 3.85 4.34 -15.90
N SER A 175 5.12 4.71 -15.89
CA SER A 175 6.15 4.07 -16.74
C SER A 175 6.48 2.62 -16.33
N ASN A 176 6.08 2.18 -15.14
CA ASN A 176 6.31 0.82 -14.66
C ASN A 176 5.12 -0.13 -14.90
N LYS A 177 3.97 0.35 -15.41
CA LYS A 177 2.74 -0.45 -15.52
C LYS A 177 2.97 -1.80 -16.21
N ASN A 178 3.62 -1.81 -17.37
CA ASN A 178 3.86 -3.05 -18.11
C ASN A 178 4.83 -4.00 -17.38
N LYS A 179 5.87 -3.46 -16.73
CA LYS A 179 6.82 -4.26 -15.94
C LYS A 179 6.13 -4.94 -14.75
N ILE A 180 5.23 -4.22 -14.08
CA ILE A 180 4.43 -4.76 -12.98
C ILE A 180 3.55 -5.92 -13.48
N LYS A 181 2.83 -5.73 -14.60
CA LYS A 181 1.99 -6.79 -15.19
C LYS A 181 2.79 -8.03 -15.53
N MET A 182 3.91 -7.86 -16.22
CA MET A 182 4.77 -8.99 -16.60
C MET A 182 5.27 -9.74 -15.36
N LYS A 183 5.70 -9.02 -14.32
CA LYS A 183 6.14 -9.65 -13.08
C LYS A 183 5.03 -10.46 -12.41
N ILE A 184 3.83 -9.87 -12.27
CA ILE A 184 2.67 -10.57 -11.69
C ILE A 184 2.29 -11.81 -12.48
N ASN A 185 2.27 -11.72 -13.81
CA ASN A 185 1.90 -12.85 -14.66
C ASN A 185 2.93 -13.98 -14.70
N ASN A 186 4.20 -13.68 -14.44
CA ASN A 186 5.26 -14.68 -14.52
C ASN A 186 5.59 -15.31 -13.16
N GLU A 187 5.34 -14.61 -12.05
CA GLU A 187 5.84 -14.99 -10.72
C GLU A 187 4.74 -15.21 -9.67
N TYR A 188 3.50 -14.75 -9.89
CA TYR A 188 2.49 -14.63 -8.83
C TYR A 188 1.11 -15.18 -9.21
N ASP A 189 1.07 -16.39 -9.79
CA ASP A 189 -0.20 -17.02 -10.21
C ASP A 189 -1.13 -17.36 -9.04
N ASN A 190 -0.59 -17.92 -7.95
CA ASN A 190 -1.38 -18.27 -6.77
C ASN A 190 -1.91 -17.01 -6.06
N GLU A 191 -1.10 -15.96 -5.99
CA GLU A 191 -1.45 -14.71 -5.35
C GLU A 191 -2.52 -13.95 -6.13
N LYS A 192 -2.61 -14.12 -7.45
CA LYS A 192 -3.76 -13.61 -8.23
C LYS A 192 -5.07 -14.25 -7.77
N GLU A 193 -5.09 -15.54 -7.45
CA GLU A 193 -6.30 -16.18 -6.92
C GLU A 193 -6.66 -15.65 -5.53
N ILE A 194 -5.67 -15.37 -4.68
CA ILE A 194 -5.90 -14.74 -3.37
C ILE A 194 -6.52 -13.34 -3.53
N ILE A 195 -6.05 -12.54 -4.50
CA ILE A 195 -6.65 -11.23 -4.80
C ILE A 195 -8.13 -11.38 -5.19
N ARG A 196 -8.47 -12.42 -5.98
CA ARG A 196 -9.85 -12.70 -6.39
C ARG A 196 -10.72 -13.18 -5.23
N ASP A 197 -10.17 -14.03 -4.36
CA ASP A 197 -10.85 -14.51 -3.15
C ASP A 197 -11.13 -13.37 -2.17
N ILE A 198 -10.15 -12.50 -1.90
CA ILE A 198 -10.33 -11.29 -1.09
C ILE A 198 -11.44 -10.42 -1.67
N TYR A 199 -11.44 -10.20 -2.99
CA TYR A 199 -12.49 -9.45 -3.67
C TYR A 199 -13.88 -10.11 -3.49
N GLN A 200 -13.98 -11.42 -3.60
CA GLN A 200 -15.26 -12.14 -3.46
C GLN A 200 -15.80 -12.09 -2.03
N LYS A 201 -14.93 -12.30 -1.03
CA LYS A 201 -15.28 -12.17 0.40
C LYS A 201 -15.74 -10.75 0.72
N TRP A 202 -15.02 -9.75 0.20
CA TRP A 202 -15.43 -8.35 0.31
C TRP A 202 -16.79 -8.10 -0.34
N GLU A 203 -17.02 -8.58 -1.57
CA GLU A 203 -18.29 -8.40 -2.27
C GLU A 203 -19.47 -9.06 -1.54
N ASN A 204 -19.24 -10.20 -0.89
CA ASN A 204 -20.25 -10.92 -0.11
C ASN A 204 -20.54 -10.31 1.27
N SER A 205 -19.70 -9.37 1.72
CA SER A 205 -19.83 -8.69 3.03
C SER A 205 -20.65 -7.39 2.96
N LEU A 206 -21.16 -7.05 1.78
CA LEU A 206 -21.92 -5.84 1.46
C LEU A 206 -23.42 -6.05 1.67
#